data_AF-A0A376P5V2-F1
#
_entry.id   AF-A0A376P5V2-F1
#
_cell.length_a   1.000
_cell.length_b   1.000
_cell.length_c   1.000
_cell.angle_alpha   90.00
_cell.angle_beta   90.00
_cell.angle_gamma   90.00
#
_symmetry.space_group_name_H-M   'P 1'
#
loop_
_entity.id
_entity.type
_entity.pdbx_description
1 polymer ?
#
loop_
_entity_poly.entity_id
_entity_poly.type
_entity_poly.pdbx_seq_one_letter_code
_entity_poly.pdbx_strand_id
1 'polypeptide(L)'
;MTVPVPAKFLRASNVPTGLLNEMIAYLNSEERNHHNFSELLLFSCLSIFAACKGFITLLTNGVLSVSGKVRNIVNMKLAHPWKLKDICDCLYISESLLKKKLKQEQTTFSQILLDARMQHAKNLIRVEGSVNKIAEQCGYASTSYFIYAFRKHFGNSPKRVSKEYRVMTPTY
;
A
#
# COMPACT_ATOMS: atom_id res chain seq x y z
N MET A 1 -19.48 46.56 -17.92
CA MET A 1 -18.89 45.25 -18.32
C MET A 1 -17.89 44.85 -17.26
N THR A 2 -18.32 44.08 -16.27
CA THR A 2 -17.49 43.64 -15.14
C THR A 2 -16.75 42.36 -15.53
N VAL A 3 -15.43 42.46 -15.62
CA VAL A 3 -14.53 41.32 -15.83
C VAL A 3 -14.71 40.35 -14.66
N PRO A 4 -14.83 39.02 -14.88
CA PRO A 4 -14.88 38.07 -13.78
C PRO A 4 -13.55 38.09 -13.04
N VAL A 5 -13.60 38.37 -11.74
CA VAL A 5 -12.46 38.16 -10.83
C VAL A 5 -12.14 36.66 -10.85
N PRO A 6 -10.91 36.22 -11.13
CA PRO A 6 -10.56 34.81 -11.05
C PRO A 6 -10.83 34.34 -9.63
N ALA A 7 -11.55 33.21 -9.48
CA ALA A 7 -11.77 32.57 -8.20
C ALA A 7 -10.42 32.45 -7.50
N LYS A 8 -10.31 33.08 -6.32
CA LYS A 8 -9.14 32.99 -5.46
C LYS A 8 -8.92 31.51 -5.17
N PHE A 9 -8.00 30.91 -5.89
CA PHE A 9 -7.54 29.54 -5.68
C PHE A 9 -7.38 29.33 -4.18
N LEU A 10 -8.02 28.29 -3.67
CA LEU A 10 -7.85 27.78 -2.31
C LEU A 10 -6.36 27.80 -2.00
N ARG A 11 -5.96 28.76 -1.18
CA ARG A 11 -4.58 28.90 -0.74
C ARG A 11 -4.31 27.63 0.07
N ALA A 12 -3.53 26.71 -0.49
CA ALA A 12 -3.21 25.38 0.06
C ALA A 12 -2.47 25.41 1.42
N SER A 13 -2.45 26.56 2.11
CA SER A 13 -1.89 26.73 3.43
C SER A 13 -2.89 26.44 4.57
N ASN A 14 -4.21 26.42 4.30
CA ASN A 14 -5.24 26.23 5.34
C ASN A 14 -6.37 25.31 4.87
N VAL A 15 -6.08 24.12 4.32
CA VAL A 15 -7.14 23.11 4.24
C VAL A 15 -7.49 22.76 5.69
N PRO A 16 -8.71 23.05 6.17
CA PRO A 16 -9.07 22.74 7.55
C PRO A 16 -8.91 21.23 7.72
N THR A 17 -8.14 20.80 8.71
CA THR A 17 -7.92 19.38 8.98
C THR A 17 -9.23 18.63 9.17
N GLY A 18 -10.28 19.31 9.64
CA GLY A 18 -11.65 18.78 9.69
C GLY A 18 -12.22 18.41 8.31
N LEU A 19 -12.07 19.28 7.31
CA LEU A 19 -12.53 19.00 5.94
C LEU A 19 -11.75 17.82 5.34
N LEU A 20 -10.43 17.77 5.56
CA LEU A 20 -9.61 16.65 5.09
C LEU A 20 -10.04 15.34 5.75
N ASN A 21 -10.33 15.36 7.06
CA ASN A 21 -10.80 14.19 7.80
C ASN A 21 -12.19 13.74 7.35
N GLU A 22 -13.10 14.66 7.06
CA GLU A 22 -14.43 14.35 6.51
C GLU A 22 -14.33 13.77 5.09
N MET A 23 -13.47 14.33 4.23
CA MET A 23 -13.21 13.79 2.89
C MET A 23 -12.60 12.39 2.95
N ILE A 24 -11.67 12.13 3.88
CA ILE A 24 -11.09 10.81 4.12
C ILE A 24 -12.14 9.84 4.69
N ALA A 25 -12.98 10.29 5.62
CA ALA A 25 -14.06 9.47 6.18
C ALA A 25 -15.07 9.07 5.09
N TYR A 26 -15.41 10.01 4.20
CA TYR A 26 -16.30 9.77 3.06
C TYR A 26 -15.70 8.81 2.03
N LEU A 27 -14.42 8.98 1.67
CA LEU A 27 -13.70 8.02 0.80
C LEU A 27 -13.66 6.59 1.36
N ASN A 28 -13.67 6.46 2.69
CA ASN A 28 -13.61 5.18 3.39
C ASN A 28 -14.99 4.60 3.74
N SER A 29 -16.09 5.32 3.49
CA SER A 29 -17.44 4.84 3.75
C SER A 29 -17.96 3.96 2.60
N GLU A 30 -18.48 2.77 2.94
CA GLU A 30 -19.03 1.78 2.00
C GLU A 30 -20.41 2.17 1.42
N GLU A 31 -20.99 3.32 1.81
CA GLU A 31 -22.28 3.78 1.28
C GLU A 31 -22.11 4.47 -0.07
N ARG A 32 -22.36 3.70 -1.14
CA ARG A 32 -22.54 4.16 -2.52
C ARG A 32 -21.58 5.27 -2.95
N ASN A 33 -20.31 4.89 -3.09
CA ASN A 33 -19.35 5.62 -3.92
C ASN A 33 -19.97 5.89 -5.30
N HIS A 34 -20.45 7.12 -5.53
CA HIS A 34 -20.61 7.60 -6.90
C HIS A 34 -19.19 7.62 -7.48
N HIS A 35 -18.88 6.63 -8.32
CA HIS A 35 -17.55 6.45 -8.93
C HIS A 35 -16.96 7.78 -9.44
N ASN A 36 -17.82 8.60 -10.04
CA ASN A 36 -17.50 9.94 -10.51
C ASN A 36 -17.03 10.89 -9.40
N PHE A 37 -17.61 10.85 -8.20
CA PHE A 37 -17.20 11.71 -7.09
C PHE A 37 -15.83 11.32 -6.54
N SER A 38 -15.55 10.02 -6.39
CA SER A 38 -14.22 9.54 -5.98
C SER A 38 -13.14 9.91 -7.01
N GLU A 39 -13.45 9.84 -8.31
CA GLU A 39 -12.55 10.26 -9.37
C GLU A 39 -12.31 11.77 -9.35
N LEU A 40 -13.37 12.57 -9.23
CA LEU A 40 -13.28 14.03 -9.14
C LEU A 40 -12.46 14.46 -7.92
N LEU A 41 -12.61 13.76 -6.80
CA LEU A 41 -11.84 14.03 -5.58
C LEU A 41 -10.37 13.64 -5.76
N LEU A 42 -10.09 12.50 -6.40
CA LEU A 42 -8.72 12.11 -6.76
C LEU A 42 -8.07 13.13 -7.71
N PHE A 43 -8.77 13.59 -8.75
CA PHE A 43 -8.29 14.63 -9.67
C PHE A 43 -8.05 15.95 -8.95
N SER A 44 -8.93 16.33 -8.02
CA SER A 44 -8.75 17.53 -7.21
C SER A 44 -7.49 17.43 -6.34
N CYS A 45 -7.27 16.31 -5.65
CA CYS A 45 -6.06 16.05 -4.88
C CYS A 45 -4.81 16.07 -5.78
N LEU A 46 -4.85 15.38 -6.92
CA LEU A 46 -3.75 15.39 -7.90
C LEU A 46 -3.44 16.81 -8.38
N SER A 47 -4.44 17.65 -8.64
CA SER A 47 -4.24 19.04 -9.07
C SER A 47 -3.59 19.90 -7.98
N ILE A 48 -4.02 19.74 -6.72
CA ILE A 48 -3.49 20.47 -5.56
C ILE A 48 -2.02 20.07 -5.33
N PHE A 49 -1.75 18.77 -5.35
CA PHE A 49 -0.42 18.25 -5.05
C PHE A 49 0.53 18.34 -6.25
N ALA A 50 0.05 18.36 -7.51
CA ALA A 50 0.90 18.58 -8.69
C ALA A 50 1.63 19.93 -8.64
N ALA A 51 1.08 20.93 -7.94
CA ALA A 51 1.74 22.21 -7.69
C ALA A 51 2.87 22.13 -6.63
N CYS A 52 2.95 21.05 -5.85
CA CYS A 52 4.02 20.84 -4.87
C CYS A 52 5.30 20.35 -5.56
N LYS A 53 6.41 21.09 -5.36
CA LYS A 53 7.73 20.73 -5.90
C LYS A 53 8.16 19.35 -5.37
N GLY A 54 8.41 18.41 -6.28
CA GLY A 54 8.79 17.04 -5.94
C GLY A 54 7.64 16.05 -5.79
N PHE A 55 6.37 16.48 -5.79
CA PHE A 55 5.23 15.56 -5.76
C PHE A 55 5.11 14.75 -7.04
N ILE A 56 5.34 15.37 -8.22
CA ILE A 56 5.43 14.63 -9.48
C ILE A 56 6.56 13.62 -9.41
N THR A 57 7.74 13.97 -8.89
CA THR A 57 8.86 13.05 -8.69
C THR A 57 8.52 11.90 -7.74
N LEU A 58 7.81 12.17 -6.64
CA LEU A 58 7.34 11.19 -5.67
C LEU A 58 6.29 10.24 -6.29
N LEU A 59 5.31 10.78 -7.02
CA LEU A 59 4.35 10.02 -7.80
C LEU A 59 5.07 9.16 -8.84
N THR A 60 5.95 9.74 -9.64
CA THR A 60 6.67 9.01 -10.69
C THR A 60 7.61 7.96 -10.12
N ASN A 61 8.21 8.15 -8.95
CA ASN A 61 9.08 7.12 -8.35
C ASN A 61 8.27 5.93 -7.82
N GLY A 62 7.09 6.18 -7.24
CA GLY A 62 6.16 5.12 -6.80
C GLY A 62 5.40 4.44 -7.95
N VAL A 63 5.10 5.19 -9.02
CA VAL A 63 4.27 4.74 -10.16
C VAL A 63 5.12 4.21 -11.33
N LEU A 64 6.38 4.64 -11.50
CA LEU A 64 7.25 4.21 -12.62
C LEU A 64 8.26 3.12 -12.27
N SER A 65 8.67 2.96 -11.01
CA SER A 65 9.63 1.89 -10.65
C SER A 65 9.03 0.52 -10.93
N VAL A 66 9.86 -0.40 -11.43
CA VAL A 66 9.40 -1.75 -11.72
C VAL A 66 9.08 -2.48 -10.43
N SER A 67 9.88 -2.31 -9.38
CA SER A 67 9.59 -2.87 -8.06
C SER A 67 8.28 -2.34 -7.47
N GLY A 68 7.96 -1.05 -7.66
CA GLY A 68 6.68 -0.46 -7.25
C GLY A 68 5.50 -1.10 -7.98
N LYS A 69 5.60 -1.27 -9.30
CA LYS A 69 4.57 -1.95 -10.10
C LYS A 69 4.37 -3.41 -9.68
N VAL A 70 5.47 -4.15 -9.48
CA VAL A 70 5.41 -5.53 -8.97
C VAL A 70 4.74 -5.59 -7.59
N ARG A 71 5.10 -4.67 -6.69
CA ARG A 71 4.53 -4.59 -5.34
C ARG A 71 3.03 -4.31 -5.39
N ASN A 72 2.58 -3.42 -6.27
CA ASN A 72 1.16 -3.11 -6.43
C ASN A 72 0.36 -4.32 -6.92
N ILE A 73 0.88 -5.06 -7.91
CA ILE A 73 0.24 -6.29 -8.40
C ILE A 73 0.14 -7.32 -7.27
N VAL A 74 1.23 -7.56 -6.54
CA VAL A 74 1.25 -8.53 -5.43
C VAL A 74 0.25 -8.15 -4.32
N ASN A 75 0.17 -6.85 -3.99
CA ASN A 75 -0.73 -6.33 -2.95
C ASN A 75 -2.21 -6.48 -3.28
N MET A 76 -2.59 -6.63 -4.56
CA MET A 76 -3.99 -6.89 -4.93
C MET A 76 -4.50 -8.21 -4.33
N LYS A 77 -3.64 -9.21 -4.19
CA LYS A 77 -4.01 -10.51 -3.62
C LYS A 77 -2.81 -11.22 -2.99
N LEU A 78 -2.50 -10.92 -1.74
CA LEU A 78 -1.32 -11.46 -1.05
C LEU A 78 -1.35 -12.97 -0.82
N ALA A 79 -2.56 -13.52 -0.66
CA ALA A 79 -2.78 -14.97 -0.52
C ALA A 79 -2.54 -15.76 -1.82
N HIS A 80 -2.48 -15.08 -2.97
CA HIS A 80 -2.25 -15.74 -4.25
C HIS A 80 -0.82 -16.30 -4.33
N PRO A 81 -0.62 -17.51 -4.90
CA PRO A 81 0.70 -18.11 -5.09
C PRO A 81 1.43 -17.48 -6.28
N TRP A 82 1.72 -16.18 -6.20
CA TRP A 82 2.40 -15.41 -7.24
C TRP A 82 3.70 -16.07 -7.70
N LYS A 83 3.82 -16.26 -9.01
CA LYS A 83 5.06 -16.65 -9.69
C LYS A 83 5.59 -15.45 -10.47
N LEU A 84 6.88 -15.51 -10.79
CA LEU A 84 7.52 -14.48 -11.60
C LEU A 84 6.84 -14.32 -12.97
N LYS A 85 6.39 -15.43 -13.56
CA LYS A 85 5.68 -15.45 -14.84
C LYS A 85 4.37 -14.65 -14.78
N ASP A 86 3.58 -14.84 -13.72
CA ASP A 86 2.30 -14.12 -13.56
C ASP A 86 2.51 -12.60 -13.56
N ILE A 87 3.57 -12.14 -12.88
CA ILE A 87 3.95 -10.73 -12.86
C ILE A 87 4.44 -10.24 -14.23
N CYS A 88 5.17 -11.07 -14.96
CA CYS A 88 5.63 -10.77 -16.32
C CYS A 88 4.44 -10.60 -17.28
N ASP A 89 3.45 -11.48 -17.17
CA ASP A 89 2.23 -11.45 -17.98
C ASP A 89 1.41 -10.19 -17.67
N CYS A 90 1.27 -9.80 -16.39
CA CYS A 90 0.61 -8.54 -16.00
C CYS A 90 1.33 -7.28 -16.50
N LEU A 91 2.66 -7.33 -16.64
CA LEU A 91 3.49 -6.19 -17.03
C LEU A 91 3.85 -6.18 -18.52
N TYR A 92 3.48 -7.21 -19.28
CA TYR A 92 3.82 -7.41 -20.69
C TYR A 92 5.33 -7.33 -20.96
N ILE A 93 6.14 -7.98 -20.12
CA ILE A 93 7.61 -8.03 -20.27
C ILE A 93 8.13 -9.45 -20.09
N SER A 94 9.33 -9.74 -20.62
CA SER A 94 9.98 -11.03 -20.39
C SER A 94 10.53 -11.16 -18.96
N GLU A 95 10.68 -12.39 -18.47
CA GLU A 95 11.31 -12.66 -17.16
C GLU A 95 12.73 -12.10 -17.06
N SER A 96 13.50 -12.19 -18.14
CA SER A 96 14.88 -11.69 -18.19
C SER A 96 14.92 -10.17 -18.02
N LEU A 97 14.01 -9.45 -18.66
CA LEU A 97 13.89 -8.00 -18.53
C LEU A 97 13.43 -7.61 -17.13
N LEU A 98 12.43 -8.31 -16.57
CA LEU A 98 11.96 -8.06 -15.21
C LEU A 98 13.08 -8.26 -14.18
N LYS A 99 13.79 -9.40 -14.23
CA LYS A 99 14.95 -9.69 -13.36
C LYS A 99 16.03 -8.62 -13.48
N LYS A 100 16.36 -8.19 -14.70
CA LYS A 100 17.35 -7.13 -14.96
C LYS A 100 16.94 -5.81 -14.31
N LYS A 101 15.69 -5.37 -14.52
CA LYS A 101 15.19 -4.10 -13.95
C LYS A 101 15.10 -4.14 -12.42
N LEU A 102 14.62 -5.24 -11.83
CA LEU A 102 14.60 -5.39 -10.38
C LEU A 102 16.01 -5.38 -9.77
N LYS A 103 16.99 -6.01 -10.44
CA LYS A 103 18.39 -5.96 -10.01
C LYS A 103 18.97 -4.55 -10.08
N GLN A 104 18.61 -3.75 -11.09
CA GLN A 104 18.99 -2.33 -11.17
C GLN A 104 18.41 -1.52 -10.01
N GLU A 105 17.23 -1.91 -9.53
CA GLU A 105 16.58 -1.35 -8.34
C GLU A 105 17.02 -2.06 -7.03
N GLN A 106 18.10 -2.84 -7.07
CA GLN A 106 18.69 -3.53 -5.91
C GLN A 106 17.70 -4.45 -5.17
N THR A 107 16.77 -5.06 -5.90
CA THR A 107 15.77 -5.95 -5.33
C THR A 107 15.50 -7.16 -6.23
N THR A 108 14.64 -8.06 -5.75
CA THR A 108 14.21 -9.26 -6.45
C THR A 108 12.72 -9.46 -6.25
N PHE A 109 12.08 -10.21 -7.15
CA PHE A 109 10.66 -10.56 -7.02
C PHE A 109 10.37 -11.24 -5.67
N SER A 110 11.21 -12.19 -5.26
CA SER A 110 11.05 -12.91 -3.99
C SER A 110 11.17 -11.98 -2.78
N GLN A 111 12.06 -10.99 -2.81
CA GLN A 111 12.15 -9.98 -1.75
C GLN A 111 10.90 -9.11 -1.70
N ILE A 112 10.41 -8.61 -2.85
CA ILE A 112 9.20 -7.79 -2.89
C ILE A 112 7.99 -8.57 -2.35
N LEU A 113 7.83 -9.83 -2.75
CA LEU A 113 6.74 -10.70 -2.27
C LEU A 113 6.87 -10.97 -0.77
N LEU A 114 8.08 -11.26 -0.28
CA LEU A 114 8.33 -11.46 1.15
C LEU A 114 7.98 -10.20 1.94
N ASP A 115 8.50 -9.04 1.54
CA ASP A 115 8.27 -7.77 2.22
C ASP A 115 6.77 -7.44 2.26
N ALA A 116 6.07 -7.58 1.14
CA ALA A 116 4.64 -7.31 1.05
C ALA A 116 3.83 -8.21 2.02
N ARG A 117 4.12 -9.51 2.04
CA ARG A 117 3.49 -10.47 2.96
C ARG A 117 3.81 -10.16 4.42
N MET A 118 5.04 -9.80 4.74
CA MET A 118 5.47 -9.49 6.10
C MET A 118 4.85 -8.19 6.62
N GLN A 119 4.76 -7.15 5.80
CA GLN A 119 4.08 -5.91 6.17
C GLN A 119 2.59 -6.16 6.42
N HIS A 120 1.93 -6.95 5.57
CA HIS A 120 0.53 -7.32 5.80
C HIS A 120 0.35 -8.13 7.08
N ALA A 121 1.23 -9.11 7.34
CA ALA A 121 1.21 -9.88 8.58
C ALA A 121 1.33 -8.98 9.82
N LYS A 122 2.23 -7.99 9.79
CA LYS A 122 2.42 -7.04 10.89
C LYS A 122 1.15 -6.23 11.17
N ASN A 123 0.41 -5.86 10.13
CA ASN A 123 -0.87 -5.15 10.27
C ASN A 123 -1.96 -6.08 10.82
N LEU A 124 -2.05 -7.31 10.30
CA LEU A 124 -3.02 -8.30 10.75
C LEU A 124 -2.82 -8.71 12.20
N ILE A 125 -1.58 -8.79 12.71
CA ILE A 125 -1.28 -9.12 14.11
C ILE A 125 -2.02 -8.21 15.12
N ARG A 126 -2.36 -6.97 14.72
CA ARG A 126 -3.08 -6.02 15.58
C ARG A 126 -4.56 -6.35 15.73
N VAL A 127 -5.16 -7.00 14.74
CA VAL A 127 -6.61 -7.21 14.65
C VAL A 127 -7.01 -8.68 14.65
N GLU A 128 -6.09 -9.59 14.31
CA GLU A 128 -6.29 -11.03 14.26
C GLU A 128 -5.49 -11.71 15.38
N GLY A 129 -6.19 -12.52 16.19
CA GLY A 129 -5.60 -13.23 17.33
C GLY A 129 -4.96 -14.56 16.97
N SER A 130 -5.31 -15.14 15.82
CA SER A 130 -4.84 -16.46 15.37
C SER A 130 -3.68 -16.36 14.40
N VAL A 131 -2.50 -16.82 14.81
CA VAL A 131 -1.30 -16.89 13.96
C VAL A 131 -1.54 -17.77 12.71
N ASN A 132 -2.38 -18.80 12.81
CA ASN A 132 -2.73 -19.65 11.67
C ASN A 132 -3.50 -18.87 10.60
N LYS A 133 -4.51 -18.08 11.00
CA LYS A 133 -5.28 -17.24 10.08
C LYS A 133 -4.42 -16.17 9.42
N ILE A 134 -3.52 -15.55 10.18
CA ILE A 134 -2.58 -14.56 9.65
C ILE A 134 -1.69 -15.20 8.56
N ALA A 135 -1.15 -16.41 8.82
CA ALA A 135 -0.33 -17.12 7.85
C ALA A 135 -1.11 -17.38 6.54
N GLU A 136 -2.35 -17.85 6.65
CA GLU A 136 -3.23 -18.12 5.52
C GLU A 136 -3.53 -16.85 4.70
N GLN A 137 -3.93 -15.75 5.35
CA GLN A 137 -4.21 -14.47 4.69
C GLN A 137 -2.97 -13.87 4.01
N CYS A 138 -1.78 -14.13 4.56
CA CYS A 138 -0.50 -13.76 3.97
C CYS A 138 -0.02 -14.73 2.87
N GLY A 139 -0.76 -15.79 2.54
CA GLY A 139 -0.42 -16.73 1.47
C GLY A 139 0.60 -17.80 1.83
N TYR A 140 0.68 -18.16 3.11
CA TYR A 140 1.52 -19.25 3.60
C TYR A 140 0.70 -20.51 3.86
N ALA A 141 1.06 -21.60 3.17
CA ALA A 141 0.46 -22.91 3.39
C ALA A 141 0.87 -23.56 4.73
N SER A 142 2.02 -23.15 5.29
CA SER A 142 2.53 -23.65 6.57
C SER A 142 2.71 -22.51 7.56
N THR A 143 2.00 -22.58 8.67
CA THR A 143 2.16 -21.62 9.78
C THR A 143 3.58 -21.67 10.36
N SER A 144 4.19 -22.84 10.47
CA SER A 144 5.56 -22.98 10.97
C SER A 144 6.56 -22.23 10.09
N TYR A 145 6.42 -22.35 8.76
CA TYR A 145 7.26 -21.61 7.83
C TYR A 145 7.00 -20.09 7.90
N PHE A 146 5.74 -19.68 8.03
CA PHE A 146 5.39 -18.29 8.27
C PHE A 146 6.06 -17.72 9.52
N ILE A 147 5.99 -18.43 10.66
CA ILE A 147 6.61 -17.99 11.92
C ILE A 147 8.13 -17.86 11.76
N TYR A 148 8.77 -18.81 11.08
CA TYR A 148 10.19 -18.74 10.77
C TYR A 148 10.53 -17.50 9.93
N ALA A 149 9.80 -17.28 8.82
CA ALA A 149 10.00 -16.15 7.93
C ALA A 149 9.76 -14.80 8.64
N PHE A 150 8.69 -14.70 9.42
CA PHE A 150 8.37 -13.50 10.20
C PHE A 150 9.45 -13.19 11.23
N ARG A 151 9.92 -14.18 11.97
CA ARG A 151 11.01 -14.01 12.94
C ARG A 151 12.32 -13.62 12.24
N LYS A 152 12.62 -14.20 11.08
CA LYS A 152 13.80 -13.83 10.30
C LYS A 152 13.72 -12.39 9.79
N HIS A 153 12.53 -11.92 9.46
CA HIS A 153 12.31 -10.58 8.90
C HIS A 153 12.25 -9.48 9.97
N PHE A 154 11.61 -9.73 11.11
CA PHE A 154 11.39 -8.73 12.18
C PHE A 154 12.19 -8.98 13.47
N GLY A 155 12.95 -10.07 13.56
CA GLY A 155 13.72 -10.45 14.76
C GLY A 155 12.90 -11.05 15.91
N ASN A 156 11.56 -11.01 15.84
CA ASN A 156 10.65 -11.51 16.88
C ASN A 156 9.55 -12.40 16.30
N SER A 157 8.98 -13.29 17.10
CA SER A 157 7.87 -14.14 16.66
C SER A 157 6.54 -13.35 16.58
N PRO A 158 5.60 -13.74 15.69
CA PRO A 158 4.29 -13.11 15.60
C PRO A 158 3.57 -13.03 16.96
N LYS A 159 3.65 -14.10 17.76
CA LYS A 159 3.02 -14.18 19.09
C LYS A 159 3.59 -13.15 20.07
N ARG A 160 4.91 -12.93 20.05
CA ARG A 160 5.55 -11.91 20.90
C ARG A 160 5.10 -10.51 20.51
N VAL A 161 5.09 -10.21 19.21
CA VAL A 161 4.65 -8.92 18.67
C VAL A 161 3.16 -8.67 18.99
N SER A 162 2.30 -9.69 18.87
CA SER A 162 0.88 -9.60 19.27
C SER A 162 0.71 -9.25 20.74
N LYS A 163 1.49 -9.88 21.62
CA LYS A 163 1.46 -9.59 23.07
C LYS A 163 1.88 -8.15 23.36
N GLU A 164 2.94 -7.67 22.70
CA GLU A 164 3.42 -6.30 22.85
C GLU A 164 2.36 -5.26 22.47
N TYR A 165 1.66 -5.46 21.36
CA TYR A 165 0.56 -4.57 20.96
C TYR A 165 -0.60 -4.55 21.97
N ARG A 166 -0.93 -5.68 22.58
CA ARG A 166 -1.98 -5.77 23.62
C ARG A 166 -1.59 -5.08 24.93
N VAL A 167 -0.30 -4.98 25.24
CA VAL A 167 0.18 -4.26 26.44
C VAL A 167 0.22 -2.74 26.19
N MET A 168 0.47 -2.31 24.95
CA MET A 168 0.51 -0.89 24.56
C MET A 168 -0.87 -0.28 24.29
N THR A 169 -1.91 -1.08 24.10
CA THR A 169 -3.30 -0.61 23.94
C THR A 169 -4.12 -1.12 25.12
N PRO A 170 -4.23 -0.36 26.23
CA PRO A 170 -5.15 -0.72 27.29
C PRO A 170 -6.56 -0.65 26.71
N THR A 171 -7.20 -1.80 26.57
CA THR A 171 -8.65 -1.89 26.35
C THR A 171 -9.35 -1.18 27.51
N TYR A 172 -9.95 -0.03 27.20
CA TYR A 172 -10.99 0.60 28.02
C TYR A 172 -12.35 0.00 27.69
#